data_AF-A0A815MZP0-F1
#
_entry.id   AF-A0A815MZP0-F1
#
_cell.length_a   1.000
_cell.length_b   1.000
_cell.length_c   1.000
_cell.angle_alpha   90.00
_cell.angle_beta   90.00
_cell.angle_gamma   90.00
#
_symmetry.space_group_name_H-M   'P 1'
#
loop_
_entity.id
_entity.type
_entity.pdbx_description
1 polymer ?
#
loop_
_entity_poly.entity_id
_entity_poly.type
_entity_poly.pdbx_seq_one_letter_code
_entity_poly.pdbx_strand_id
1 'polypeptide(L)' 'NNNNILAFHQLPEDIQLSIERKRLANYCRKVYKKKVNHTREEIRETTVRQCENSFYVDTVRAFRDRRYEYKGLS' A
#
# COMPACT_ATOMS: atom_id res chain seq x y z
N ASN A 1 -5.09 -17.54 -38.09
CA ASN A 1 -5.14 -18.17 -36.75
C ASN A 1 -3.72 -18.32 -36.22
N ASN A 2 -3.15 -17.22 -35.72
CA ASN A 2 -1.75 -17.15 -35.33
C ASN A 2 -1.66 -17.05 -33.81
N ASN A 3 -1.51 -18.20 -33.14
CA ASN A 3 -1.16 -18.26 -31.73
C ASN A 3 0.31 -17.81 -31.59
N ASN A 4 0.51 -16.49 -31.45
CA ASN A 4 1.83 -15.90 -31.26
C ASN A 4 2.27 -16.15 -29.82
N ILE A 5 2.88 -17.32 -29.58
CA ILE A 5 3.46 -17.68 -28.29
C ILE A 5 4.76 -16.89 -28.14
N LEU A 6 4.68 -15.73 -27.51
CA LEU A 6 5.86 -14.94 -27.13
C LEU A 6 6.57 -15.63 -25.96
N ALA A 7 7.90 -15.66 -26.00
CA ALA A 7 8.69 -16.17 -24.88
C ALA A 7 8.53 -15.25 -23.66
N PHE A 8 8.66 -15.80 -22.45
CA PHE A 8 8.40 -15.06 -21.21
C PHE A 8 9.14 -13.73 -21.11
N HIS A 9 10.42 -13.69 -21.52
CA HIS A 9 11.27 -12.49 -21.49
C HIS A 9 10.91 -11.42 -22.54
N GLN A 10 10.04 -11.76 -23.50
CA GLN A 10 9.56 -10.85 -24.54
C GLN A 10 8.20 -10.24 -24.18
N LEU A 11 7.62 -10.67 -23.05
CA LEU A 11 6.36 -10.13 -22.56
C LEU A 11 6.58 -8.75 -21.92
N PRO A 12 5.58 -7.87 -21.95
CA PRO A 12 5.54 -6.67 -21.11
C PRO A 12 5.72 -6.99 -19.61
N GLU A 13 6.35 -6.07 -18.87
CA GLU A 13 6.69 -6.27 -17.45
C GLU A 13 5.46 -6.53 -16.56
N ASP A 14 4.35 -5.85 -16.82
CA ASP A 14 3.08 -6.05 -16.12
C ASP A 14 2.52 -7.47 -16.32
N ILE A 15 2.62 -8.00 -17.56
CA ILE A 15 2.21 -9.37 -17.87
C ILE A 15 3.15 -10.37 -17.21
N GLN A 16 4.47 -10.15 -17.26
CA GLN A 16 5.45 -11.01 -16.56
C GLN A 16 5.15 -11.08 -15.05
N LEU A 17 5.00 -9.92 -14.40
CA LEU A 17 4.66 -9.81 -12.97
C LEU A 17 3.35 -10.53 -12.64
N SER A 18 2.34 -10.43 -13.51
CA SER A 18 1.05 -11.11 -13.29
C SER A 18 1.19 -12.63 -13.33
N ILE A 19 1.98 -13.16 -14.27
CA ILE A 19 2.24 -14.59 -14.45
C ILE A 19 3.03 -15.12 -13.25
N GLU A 20 4.06 -14.41 -12.82
CA GLU A 20 4.86 -14.76 -11.65
C GLU A 20 4.04 -14.77 -10.36
N ARG A 21 3.28 -13.70 -10.09
CA ARG A 21 2.37 -13.62 -8.93
C ARG A 21 1.39 -14.78 -8.91
N LYS A 22 0.81 -15.12 -10.07
CA LYS A 22 -0.14 -16.25 -10.20
C LYS A 22 0.53 -17.59 -9.91
N ARG A 23 1.73 -17.82 -10.44
CA ARG A 23 2.51 -19.04 -10.21
C ARG A 23 2.91 -19.18 -8.73
N LEU A 24 3.43 -18.11 -8.14
CA LEU A 24 3.80 -18.05 -6.73
C LEU A 24 2.60 -18.34 -5.82
N ALA A 25 1.46 -17.69 -6.05
CA ALA A 25 0.25 -17.92 -5.27
C ALA A 25 -0.21 -19.39 -5.34
N ASN A 26 -0.16 -20.01 -6.53
CA ASN A 26 -0.53 -21.42 -6.69
C ASN A 26 0.43 -22.37 -5.97
N TYR A 27 1.74 -22.10 -6.04
CA TYR A 27 2.73 -22.85 -5.30
C TYR A 27 2.51 -22.75 -3.79
N CYS A 28 2.31 -21.53 -3.28
CA CYS A 28 2.08 -21.31 -1.85
C CYS A 28 0.84 -22.03 -1.34
N ARG A 29 -0.27 -22.05 -2.10
CA ARG A 29 -1.47 -22.83 -1.76
C ARG A 29 -1.19 -24.32 -1.70
N LYS A 30 -0.45 -24.85 -2.69
CA LYS A 30 -0.15 -26.28 -2.81
C LYS A 30 0.73 -26.78 -1.67
N VAL A 31 1.79 -26.04 -1.34
CA VAL A 31 2.81 -26.48 -0.38
C VAL A 31 2.41 -26.16 1.06
N TYR A 32 1.98 -24.93 1.33
CA TYR A 32 1.76 -24.47 2.71
C TYR A 32 0.35 -24.75 3.24
N LYS A 33 -0.58 -25.24 2.42
CA LYS A 33 -1.97 -25.66 2.77
C LYS A 33 -2.79 -24.62 3.57
N LYS A 34 -2.27 -23.42 3.76
CA LYS A 34 -2.80 -22.29 4.55
C LYS A 34 -2.93 -21.05 3.66
N LYS A 35 -3.41 -19.94 4.22
CA LYS A 35 -3.55 -18.65 3.53
C LYS A 35 -2.24 -18.27 2.82
N VAL A 36 -2.34 -17.83 1.56
CA VAL A 36 -1.21 -17.39 0.72
C VAL A 36 -0.46 -16.20 1.34
N ASN A 37 -1.17 -15.41 2.12
CA ASN A 37 -0.65 -14.20 2.74
C ASN A 37 -0.31 -14.49 4.20
N HIS A 38 0.95 -14.26 4.57
CA HIS A 38 1.38 -14.23 5.95
C HIS A 38 1.38 -12.78 6.44
N THR A 39 0.43 -12.44 7.30
CA THR A 39 0.38 -11.11 7.94
C THR A 39 1.22 -11.15 9.21
N ARG A 40 2.23 -10.29 9.29
CA ARG A 40 3.02 -10.07 10.50
C ARG A 40 2.96 -8.59 10.88
N GLU A 41 2.75 -8.32 12.15
CA GLU A 41 2.85 -6.97 12.70
C GLU A 41 4.28 -6.70 13.15
N GLU A 42 4.78 -5.51 12.82
CA GLU A 42 6.13 -5.06 13.14
C GLU A 42 6.05 -3.64 13.69
N ILE A 43 6.73 -3.39 14.80
CA ILE A 43 6.86 -2.04 15.35
C ILE A 43 7.84 -1.27 14.46
N ARG A 44 7.42 -0.09 14.01
CA ARG A 44 8.27 0.83 13.25
C ARG A 44 8.38 2.14 13.98
N GLU A 45 9.61 2.61 14.12
CA GLU A 45 9.92 3.88 14.75
C GLU A 45 10.36 4.89 13.69
N THR A 46 10.00 6.15 13.90
CA THR A 46 10.42 7.26 13.06
C THR A 46 10.60 8.49 13.93
N THR A 47 11.50 9.38 13.53
CA THR A 47 11.81 10.59 14.30
C THR A 47 11.17 11.80 13.64
N VAL A 48 10.30 12.51 14.38
CA VAL A 48 9.65 13.73 13.91
C VAL A 48 10.49 14.95 14.31
N ARG A 49 10.99 15.71 13.32
CA ARG A 49 11.70 16.96 13.57
C ARG A 49 10.75 18.04 14.05
N GLN A 50 11.04 18.64 15.21
CA GLN A 50 10.21 19.69 15.81
C GLN A 50 10.47 21.09 15.23
N CYS A 51 11.57 21.26 14.50
CA CYS A 51 11.98 22.56 13.92
C CYS A 51 11.62 22.71 12.43
N GLU A 52 10.81 21.81 11.88
CA GLU A 52 10.35 21.91 10.49
C GLU A 52 9.27 22.99 10.34
N ASN A 53 9.01 23.44 9.12
CA ASN A 53 7.93 24.41 8.87
C ASN A 53 6.57 23.83 9.33
N SER A 54 5.92 24.53 10.26
CA SER A 54 4.68 24.09 10.93
C SER A 54 3.41 24.21 10.07
N PHE A 55 3.50 24.63 8.80
CA PHE A 55 2.36 24.84 7.90
C PHE A 55 1.26 23.75 7.99
N TYR A 56 1.63 22.47 7.96
CA TYR A 56 0.66 21.37 8.02
C TYR A 56 -0.06 21.28 9.38
N VAL A 57 0.68 21.44 10.48
CA VAL A 57 0.11 21.39 11.83
C VAL A 57 -0.78 22.62 12.09
N ASP A 58 -0.35 23.80 11.65
CA ASP A 58 -1.07 25.05 11.89
C ASP A 58 -2.37 25.12 11.10
N THR A 59 -2.37 24.66 9.85
CA THR A 59 -3.59 24.59 9.03
C THR A 59 -4.60 23.61 9.64
N VAL A 60 -4.17 22.41 10.05
CA VAL A 60 -5.04 21.44 10.76
C VAL A 60 -5.59 22.03 12.06
N ARG A 61 -4.75 22.76 12.82
CA ARG A 61 -5.16 23.43 14.07
C ARG A 61 -6.23 24.49 13.81
N ALA A 62 -6.03 25.35 12.82
CA ALA A 62 -7.00 26.39 12.46
C ALA A 62 -8.36 25.80 12.05
N PHE A 63 -8.36 24.71 11.26
CA PHE A 63 -9.59 24.00 10.92
C PHE A 63 -10.29 23.39 12.14
N ARG A 64 -9.52 22.78 13.05
CA ARG A 64 -10.05 22.20 14.30
C ARG A 64 -10.71 23.27 15.16
N ASP A 65 -10.04 24.41 15.33
CA ASP A 65 -10.51 25.49 16.21
C ASP A 65 -11.78 26.13 15.61
N ARG A 66 -11.80 26.40 14.30
CA ARG A 66 -12.99 26.87 13.59
C ARG A 66 -14.17 25.89 13.69
N ARG A 67 -13.93 24.59 13.66
CA ARG A 67 -14.97 23.57 13.89
C ARG A 67 -15.56 23.69 15.30
N TYR A 68 -14.73 23.95 16.30
CA TYR A 68 -15.20 24.08 17.68
C TYR A 68 -16.01 25.34 17.93
N GLU A 69 -15.72 26.44 17.22
CA GLU A 69 -16.59 27.62 17.22
C GLU A 69 -18.02 27.26 16.79
N TYR A 70 -18.18 26.56 15.67
CA TYR A 70 -19.51 26.13 15.21
C TYR A 70 -20.15 25.05 16.09
N LYS A 71 -19.36 24.16 16.70
CA LYS A 71 -19.88 23.14 17.62
C LYS A 71 -20.40 23.73 18.93
N GLY A 72 -19.75 24.76 19.46
CA GLY A 72 -20.15 25.42 20.71
C GLY A 72 -21.36 26.34 20.57
N LEU A 73 -21.81 26.60 19.33
CA LEU A 73 -22.99 27.40 19.00
C LEU A 73 -24.26 26.56 18.78
N SER A 74 -24.22 25.23 19.05
CA SER A 74 -25.39 24.33 19.01
C SER A 74 -25.83 23.87 20.40
#